data_AF-A0A848M2J4-F1
#
_entry.id   AF-A0A848M2J4-F1
#
_cell.length_a   1.000
_cell.length_b   1.000
_cell.length_c   1.000
_cell.angle_alpha   90.00
_cell.angle_beta   90.00
_cell.angle_gamma   90.00
#
_symmetry.space_group_name_H-M   'P 1'
#
loop_
_entity.id
_entity.type
_entity.pdbx_description
1 polymer ?
#
loop_
_entity_poly.entity_id
_entity_poly.type
_entity_poly.pdbx_seq_one_letter_code
_entity_poly.pdbx_strand_id
1 'polypeptide(L)' 'AGLVAPSGMVVVEHDKREPAPEAHAGLTREDQRRFGDTLVSFYRAP' A
#
# COMPACT_ATOMS: atom_id res chain seq x y z
N ALA A 1 4.45 17.40 -11.77
CA ALA A 1 4.72 16.84 -10.44
C ALA A 1 3.67 15.79 -10.14
N GLY A 2 4.06 14.60 -9.70
CA GLY A 2 3.12 13.55 -9.27
C GLY A 2 2.56 13.83 -7.86
N LEU A 3 1.53 13.09 -7.45
CA LEU A 3 0.96 13.18 -6.10
C LEU A 3 1.87 12.59 -5.01
N VAL A 4 2.75 11.64 -5.39
CA VAL A 4 3.69 10.97 -4.50
C VAL A 4 5.11 11.29 -4.96
N ALA A 5 5.97 11.70 -4.03
CA ALA A 5 7.38 11.93 -4.31
C ALA A 5 8.11 10.60 -4.61
N PRO A 6 9.25 10.62 -5.33
CA PRO A 6 10.12 9.45 -5.43
C PRO A 6 10.43 8.86 -4.06
N SER A 7 10.43 7.53 -3.95
CA SER A 7 10.58 6.79 -2.69
C SER A 7 9.54 7.09 -1.59
N GLY A 8 8.50 7.86 -1.92
CA GLY A 8 7.38 8.16 -1.04
C GLY A 8 6.59 6.92 -0.66
N MET A 9 5.90 6.99 0.47
CA MET A 9 5.07 5.91 1.01
C MET A 9 3.59 6.19 0.74
N VAL A 10 2.89 5.20 0.20
CA VAL A 10 1.43 5.16 0.13
C VAL A 10 0.94 4.12 1.14
N VAL A 11 0.06 4.52 2.04
CA VAL A 11 -0.55 3.64 3.04
C VAL A 11 -2.01 3.49 2.69
N VAL A 12 -2.46 2.25 2.49
CA VAL A 12 -3.85 1.93 2.16
C VAL A 12 -4.46 1.16 3.31
N GLU A 13 -5.50 1.73 3.91
CA GLU A 13 -6.39 1.03 4.85
C GLU A 13 -7.57 0.44 4.08
N HIS A 14 -7.86 -0.85 4.27
CA HIS A 14 -8.97 -1.53 3.59
C HIS A 14 -9.49 -2.73 4.41
N ASP A 15 -10.65 -3.27 4.00
CA ASP A 15 -11.18 -4.50 4.60
C ASP A 15 -10.23 -5.68 4.31
N LYS A 16 -10.06 -6.58 5.28
CA LYS A 16 -9.20 -7.77 5.16
C LYS A 16 -9.58 -8.72 4.02
N ARG A 17 -10.80 -8.64 3.51
CA ARG A 17 -11.33 -9.46 2.41
C ARG A 17 -11.01 -8.85 1.04
N GLU A 18 -10.57 -7.60 0.99
CA GLU A 18 -10.12 -6.96 -0.24
C GLU A 18 -8.65 -7.29 -0.48
N PRO A 19 -8.33 -8.02 -1.56
CA PRO A 19 -6.94 -8.35 -1.86
C PRO A 19 -6.19 -7.09 -2.29
N ALA A 20 -5.13 -6.77 -1.57
CA ALA A 20 -4.16 -5.76 -2.00
C ALA A 20 -3.14 -6.42 -2.95
N PRO A 21 -2.84 -5.85 -4.13
CA PRO A 21 -1.86 -6.40 -5.06
C PRO A 21 -0.42 -6.18 -4.54
N GLU A 22 0.52 -7.03 -4.93
CA GLU A 22 1.94 -6.85 -4.57
C GLU A 22 2.57 -5.64 -5.27
N ALA A 23 2.07 -5.23 -6.44
CA ALA A 23 2.49 -4.04 -7.15
C ALA A 23 1.36 -3.40 -7.95
N HIS A 24 1.39 -2.07 -8.10
CA HIS A 24 0.44 -1.32 -8.94
C HIS A 24 1.03 0.02 -9.38
N ALA A 25 1.00 0.34 -10.68
CA ALA A 25 1.41 1.65 -11.21
C ALA A 25 2.78 2.17 -10.71
N GLY A 26 3.77 1.29 -10.59
CA GLY A 26 5.12 1.61 -10.10
C GLY A 26 5.27 1.54 -8.57
N LEU A 27 4.18 1.40 -7.82
CA LEU A 27 4.22 1.13 -6.40
C LEU A 27 4.50 -0.35 -6.12
N THR A 28 5.35 -0.64 -5.14
CA THR A 28 5.63 -2.00 -4.65
C THR A 28 5.21 -2.13 -3.19
N ARG A 29 4.43 -3.17 -2.84
CA ARG A 29 4.03 -3.42 -1.45
C ARG A 29 5.22 -3.94 -0.66
N GLU A 30 5.66 -3.18 0.35
CA GLU A 30 6.78 -3.57 1.23
C GLU A 30 6.30 -4.31 2.49
N ASP A 31 5.09 -4.02 2.96
CA ASP A 31 4.56 -4.57 4.21
C ASP A 31 3.03 -4.64 4.16
N GLN A 32 2.46 -5.53 4.98
CA GLN A 32 1.03 -5.62 5.22
C GLN A 32 0.76 -6.06 6.65
N ARG A 33 -0.10 -5.31 7.35
CA ARG A 33 -0.42 -5.54 8.76
C ARG A 33 -1.91 -5.63 8.98
N ARG A 34 -2.33 -6.52 9.87
CA ARG A 34 -3.72 -6.69 10.26
C ARG A 34 -3.98 -6.18 11.67
N PHE A 35 -5.02 -5.38 11.82
CA PHE A 35 -5.50 -4.84 13.09
C PHE A 35 -6.99 -5.14 13.21
N GLY A 36 -7.34 -6.26 13.85
CA GLY A 36 -8.73 -6.72 13.92
C GLY A 36 -9.29 -7.06 12.52
N ASP A 37 -10.23 -6.26 12.04
CA ASP A 37 -10.84 -6.41 10.70
C ASP A 37 -10.24 -5.47 9.64
N THR A 38 -9.36 -4.56 10.06
CA THR A 38 -8.65 -3.65 9.19
C THR A 38 -7.34 -4.27 8.69
N LEU A 39 -7.09 -4.17 7.38
CA LEU A 39 -5.81 -4.49 6.76
C LEU A 39 -5.15 -3.19 6.27
N VAL A 40 -3.88 -3.01 6.62
CA VAL A 40 -3.08 -1.85 6.20
C VAL A 40 -1.96 -2.35 5.31
N SER A 41 -1.91 -1.88 4.08
CA SER A 41 -0.89 -2.22 3.08
C SER A 41 0.02 -1.02 2.83
N PHE A 42 1.34 -1.24 2.88
CA PHE A 42 2.37 -0.20 2.75
C PHE A 42 3.07 -0.34 1.41
N TYR A 43 3.04 0.72 0.60
CA TYR A 43 3.57 0.73 -0.75
C TYR A 43 4.64 1.82 -0.95
N ARG A 44 5.73 1.44 -1.61
CA ARG A 44 6.85 2.32 -1.94
C ARG A 44 6.78 2.75 -3.41
N ALA A 45 6.86 4.06 -3.65
CA ALA A 45 7.10 4.62 -4.98
C ALA A 45 8.56 4.41 -5.42
N PRO A 46 8.84 4.34 -6.73
CA PRO A 46 10.19 4.13 -7.25
C PRO A 46 11.16 5.24 -6.82
#